data_AF-A0A9W7CMU1-F1
#
_entry.id   AF-A0A9W7CMU1-F1
#
_cell.length_a   1.000
_cell.length_b   1.000
_cell.length_c   1.000
_cell.angle_alpha   90.00
_cell.angle_beta   90.00
_cell.angle_gamma   90.00
#
_symmetry.space_group_name_H-M   'P 1'
#
loop_
_entity.id
_entity.type
_entity.pdbx_description
1 polymer ?
#
loop_
_entity_poly.entity_id
_entity_poly.type
_entity_poly.pdbx_seq_one_letter_code
_entity_poly.pdbx_strand_id
1 'polypeptide(L)'
;MSGIPDFGASLPKIQVSCNDKLLEKNIFSHYFTRGRHFKLSTIFLSHSYFATDKMIRLNSEYVAILRANSKRDLQIVVKYFNIKGVDDRSIVYYYNKATEQKGQMLFIDSVRVESGTTSTDL
;
A
#
# COMPACT_ATOMS: atom_id res chain seq x y z
N MET A 1 -32.18 -17.86 -23.88
CA MET A 1 -30.94 -18.03 -23.10
C MET A 1 -30.01 -16.88 -23.45
N SER A 2 -30.13 -15.76 -22.73
CA SER A 2 -29.28 -14.58 -22.92
C SER A 2 -27.99 -14.78 -22.12
N GLY A 3 -26.85 -14.82 -22.82
CA GLY A 3 -25.53 -14.84 -22.22
C GLY A 3 -25.35 -13.63 -21.31
N ILE A 4 -25.02 -13.89 -20.06
CA ILE A 4 -24.56 -12.87 -19.11
C ILE A 4 -23.26 -12.31 -19.71
N PRO A 5 -23.12 -10.98 -19.90
CA PRO A 5 -21.87 -10.42 -20.35
C PRO A 5 -20.81 -10.69 -19.27
N ASP A 6 -19.69 -11.26 -19.70
CA ASP A 6 -18.49 -11.42 -18.87
C ASP A 6 -17.96 -10.03 -18.54
N PHE A 7 -18.38 -9.50 -17.39
CA PHE A 7 -17.82 -8.28 -16.81
C PHE A 7 -16.40 -8.61 -16.37
N GLY A 8 -15.44 -8.31 -17.25
CA GLY A 8 -14.01 -8.41 -16.97
C GLY A 8 -13.69 -7.87 -15.57
N ALA A 9 -13.27 -8.78 -14.69
CA ALA A 9 -12.80 -8.59 -13.31
C ALA A 9 -13.08 -7.20 -12.69
N SER A 10 -14.33 -6.88 -12.36
CA SER A 10 -14.60 -5.76 -11.46
C SER A 10 -14.22 -6.18 -10.05
N LEU A 11 -12.95 -6.02 -9.66
CA LEU A 11 -12.51 -6.28 -8.29
C LEU A 11 -13.34 -5.40 -7.35
N PRO A 12 -14.10 -5.97 -6.39
CA PRO A 12 -14.73 -5.18 -5.35
C PRO A 12 -13.64 -4.43 -4.58
N LYS A 13 -13.62 -3.11 -4.74
CA LYS A 13 -12.71 -2.19 -4.04
C LYS A 13 -13.40 -1.71 -2.78
N ILE A 14 -12.89 -2.12 -1.62
CA ILE A 14 -13.38 -1.63 -0.33
C ILE A 14 -12.45 -0.51 0.11
N GLN A 15 -12.97 0.72 0.16
CA GLN A 15 -12.29 1.84 0.81
C GLN A 15 -12.74 1.92 2.26
N VAL A 16 -11.78 1.80 3.18
CA VAL A 16 -12.03 1.84 4.62
C VAL A 16 -11.23 3.01 5.22
N SER A 17 -11.92 3.85 5.98
CA SER A 17 -11.31 4.76 6.96
C SER A 17 -11.91 4.42 8.31
N CYS A 18 -11.09 4.04 9.28
CA CYS A 18 -11.54 3.67 10.62
C CYS A 18 -10.63 4.32 11.67
N ASN A 19 -11.23 5.01 12.63
CA ASN A 19 -10.52 5.56 13.80
C ASN A 19 -10.58 4.62 15.02
N ASP A 20 -11.38 3.55 14.95
CA ASP A 20 -11.50 2.57 16.03
C ASP A 20 -10.46 1.45 15.87
N LYS A 21 -9.49 1.44 16.79
CA LYS A 21 -8.39 0.46 16.81
C LYS A 21 -8.85 -0.98 17.01
N LEU A 22 -9.98 -1.20 17.69
CA LEU A 22 -10.52 -2.55 17.90
C LEU A 22 -11.09 -3.11 16.60
N LEU A 23 -11.81 -2.29 15.83
CA LEU A 23 -12.31 -2.69 14.51
C LEU A 23 -11.17 -2.87 13.51
N GLU A 24 -10.17 -1.97 13.56
CA GLU A 24 -8.95 -2.07 12.76
C GLU A 24 -8.26 -3.43 12.95
N LYS A 25 -8.04 -3.81 14.21
CA LYS A 25 -7.35 -5.05 14.54
C LYS A 25 -8.21 -6.30 14.30
N ASN A 26 -9.49 -6.27 14.66
CA ASN A 26 -10.33 -7.48 14.68
C ASN A 26 -11.10 -7.74 13.38
N ILE A 27 -11.25 -6.73 12.51
CA ILE A 27 -11.99 -6.86 11.25
C ILE A 27 -11.09 -6.51 10.09
N PHE A 28 -10.51 -5.29 10.08
CA PHE A 28 -9.82 -4.80 8.90
C PHE A 28 -8.52 -5.53 8.60
N SER A 29 -7.77 -5.94 9.63
CA SER A 29 -6.57 -6.78 9.47
C SER A 29 -6.83 -8.08 8.70
N HIS A 30 -8.04 -8.67 8.83
CA HIS A 30 -8.41 -9.89 8.13
C HIS A 30 -8.59 -9.68 6.63
N TYR A 31 -9.07 -8.51 6.20
CA TYR A 31 -9.15 -8.18 4.77
C TYR A 31 -7.75 -8.06 4.16
N PHE A 32 -6.78 -7.50 4.87
CA PHE A 32 -5.40 -7.42 4.40
C PHE A 32 -4.70 -8.78 4.34
N THR A 33 -5.09 -9.72 5.20
CA THR A 33 -4.49 -11.08 5.21
C THR A 33 -5.17 -12.03 4.23
N ARG A 34 -6.51 -11.98 4.12
CA ARG A 34 -7.32 -12.95 3.36
C ARG A 34 -7.99 -12.38 2.12
N GLY A 35 -7.96 -11.07 1.90
CA GLY A 35 -8.65 -10.41 0.78
C GLY A 35 -8.30 -10.97 -0.59
N ARG A 36 -7.02 -11.36 -0.79
CA ARG A 36 -6.56 -12.00 -2.03
C ARG A 36 -7.33 -13.28 -2.37
N HIS A 37 -7.65 -14.10 -1.37
CA HIS A 37 -8.43 -15.33 -1.57
C HIS A 37 -9.85 -15.05 -2.07
N PHE A 38 -10.42 -13.91 -1.66
CA PHE A 38 -11.77 -13.49 -2.03
C PHE A 38 -11.80 -12.53 -3.22
N LYS A 39 -10.67 -12.36 -3.93
CA LYS A 39 -10.53 -11.38 -5.03
C LYS A 39 -10.96 -9.97 -4.62
N LEU A 40 -10.68 -9.58 -3.38
CA LEU A 40 -11.00 -8.28 -2.81
C LEU A 40 -9.75 -7.39 -2.83
N SER A 41 -9.90 -6.18 -3.37
CA SER A 41 -8.90 -5.13 -3.22
C SER A 41 -9.32 -4.21 -2.07
N THR A 42 -8.40 -3.94 -1.15
CA THR A 42 -8.68 -3.10 0.02
C THR A 42 -7.78 -1.87 0.01
N ILE A 43 -8.39 -0.70 0.16
CA ILE A 43 -7.71 0.57 0.33
C ILE A 43 -8.00 1.04 1.75
N PHE A 44 -6.95 1.25 2.54
CA PHE A 44 -7.06 1.77 3.90
C PHE A 44 -6.46 3.16 4.00
N LEU A 45 -7.27 4.11 4.47
CA LEU A 45 -6.83 5.48 4.70
C LEU A 45 -6.54 5.67 6.19
N SER A 46 -5.33 6.11 6.50
CA SER A 46 -4.90 6.39 7.87
C SER A 46 -4.17 7.71 7.95
N HIS A 47 -4.35 8.41 9.09
CA HIS A 47 -3.61 9.62 9.39
C HIS A 47 -2.16 9.36 9.80
N SER A 48 -1.83 8.18 10.35
CA SER A 48 -0.45 7.84 10.72
C SER A 48 -0.16 6.39 10.41
N TYR A 49 0.82 6.17 9.53
CA TYR A 49 1.28 4.84 9.18
C TYR A 49 1.89 4.11 10.39
N PHE A 50 2.59 4.82 11.28
CA PHE A 50 3.09 4.27 12.55
C PHE A 50 1.95 3.70 13.42
N ALA A 51 0.82 4.41 13.50
CA ALA A 51 -0.27 4.06 14.42
C ALA A 51 -1.16 2.91 13.93
N THR A 52 -1.11 2.60 12.63
CA THR A 52 -1.87 1.50 12.01
C THR A 52 -1.57 0.14 12.65
N ASP A 53 -2.44 -0.83 12.49
CA ASP A 53 -2.19 -2.19 12.92
C ASP A 53 -1.04 -2.81 12.11
N LYS A 54 -0.23 -3.64 12.79
CA LYS A 54 0.94 -4.28 12.20
C LYS A 54 0.57 -5.20 11.04
N MET A 55 -0.57 -5.89 11.11
CA MET A 55 -1.00 -6.82 10.07
C MET A 55 -1.39 -6.09 8.78
N ILE A 56 -2.01 -4.92 8.89
CA ILE A 56 -2.31 -4.08 7.73
C ILE A 56 -0.99 -3.66 7.07
N ARG A 57 -0.07 -3.06 7.83
CA ARG A 57 1.25 -2.63 7.31
C ARG A 57 2.05 -3.74 6.64
N LEU A 58 2.07 -4.93 7.24
CA LEU A 58 2.88 -6.06 6.75
C LEU A 58 2.33 -6.66 5.47
N ASN A 59 1.00 -6.62 5.28
CA ASN A 59 0.33 -7.23 4.14
C ASN A 59 -0.06 -6.21 3.05
N SER A 60 0.24 -4.92 3.24
CA SER A 60 0.06 -3.89 2.21
C SER A 60 1.07 -4.06 1.08
N GLU A 61 0.57 -4.10 -0.15
CA GLU A 61 1.38 -4.16 -1.38
C GLU A 61 1.85 -2.77 -1.82
N TYR A 62 1.02 -1.76 -1.60
CA TYR A 62 1.26 -0.39 -2.00
C TYR A 62 1.07 0.55 -0.82
N VAL A 63 1.85 1.63 -0.77
CA VAL A 63 1.67 2.73 0.18
C VAL A 63 1.77 4.06 -0.57
N ALA A 64 0.75 4.90 -0.40
CA ALA A 64 0.72 6.27 -0.88
C ALA A 64 0.83 7.24 0.30
N ILE A 65 1.86 8.08 0.31
CA ILE A 65 2.12 9.06 1.37
C ILE A 65 1.88 10.46 0.80
N LEU A 66 0.74 11.05 1.16
CA LEU A 66 0.42 12.43 0.79
C LEU A 66 1.11 13.43 1.72
N ARG A 67 1.06 13.15 3.04
CA ARG A 67 1.71 13.95 4.07
C ARG A 67 2.17 13.05 5.20
N ALA A 68 3.47 13.03 5.44
CA ALA A 68 4.02 12.40 6.64
C ALA A 68 3.87 13.33 7.84
N ASN A 69 3.34 12.83 8.96
CA ASN A 69 3.28 13.59 10.21
C ASN A 69 4.64 13.64 10.90
N SER A 70 5.47 12.62 10.69
CA SER A 70 6.78 12.49 11.32
C SER A 70 7.78 11.76 10.43
N LYS A 71 9.08 12.00 10.66
CA LYS A 71 10.15 11.20 10.03
C LYS A 71 10.02 9.72 10.38
N ARG A 72 9.49 9.40 11.56
CA ARG A 72 9.28 8.03 12.04
C ARG A 72 8.31 7.25 11.17
N ASP A 73 7.27 7.90 10.63
CA ASP A 73 6.34 7.26 9.68
C ASP A 73 7.12 6.78 8.43
N LEU A 74 8.00 7.63 7.89
CA LEU A 74 8.80 7.32 6.70
C LEU A 74 9.80 6.17 6.95
N GLN A 75 10.52 6.20 8.07
CA GLN A 75 11.48 5.14 8.44
C GLN A 75 10.79 3.78 8.57
N ILE A 76 9.56 3.76 9.11
CA ILE A 76 8.78 2.54 9.24
C ILE A 76 8.34 2.00 7.90
N VAL A 77 7.99 2.86 6.95
CA VAL A 77 7.67 2.43 5.58
C VAL A 77 8.87 1.73 4.95
N VAL A 78 10.08 2.30 5.03
CA VAL A 78 11.31 1.67 4.52
C VAL A 78 11.51 0.29 5.15
N LYS A 79 11.32 0.17 6.47
CA LYS A 79 11.48 -1.09 7.19
C LYS A 79 10.49 -2.18 6.76
N TYR A 80 9.22 -1.83 6.52
CA TYR A 80 8.21 -2.81 6.14
C TYR A 80 8.24 -3.17 4.65
N PHE A 81 8.59 -2.22 3.77
CA PHE A 81 8.66 -2.44 2.33
C PHE A 81 10.01 -3.00 1.86
N ASN A 82 11.06 -2.93 2.70
CA ASN A 82 12.40 -3.45 2.39
C ASN A 82 12.90 -2.99 1.01
N ILE A 83 12.78 -1.69 0.75
CA ILE A 83 13.10 -1.08 -0.54
C ILE A 83 14.61 -1.12 -0.73
N LYS A 84 15.09 -1.85 -1.75
CA LYS A 84 16.53 -1.99 -2.02
C LYS A 84 17.14 -0.62 -2.34
N GLY A 85 18.27 -0.32 -1.70
CA GLY A 85 19.02 0.92 -1.95
C GLY A 85 18.41 2.19 -1.32
N VAL A 86 17.35 2.06 -0.52
CA VAL A 86 16.76 3.17 0.22
C VAL A 86 17.02 2.98 1.71
N ASP A 87 17.66 3.98 2.29
CA ASP A 87 17.88 4.12 3.72
C ASP A 87 16.96 5.19 4.34
N ASP A 88 17.00 5.31 5.66
CA ASP A 88 16.18 6.27 6.43
C ASP A 88 16.40 7.75 6.01
N ARG A 89 17.56 8.08 5.42
CA ARG A 89 17.88 9.45 5.01
C ARG A 89 17.35 9.74 3.62
N SER A 90 17.59 8.82 2.69
CA SER A 90 17.17 8.92 1.29
C SER A 90 15.65 8.90 1.16
N ILE A 91 14.91 8.16 2.00
CA ILE A 91 13.44 8.20 1.97
C ILE A 91 12.88 9.60 2.29
N VAL A 92 13.51 10.34 3.21
CA VAL A 92 13.10 11.71 3.54
C VAL A 92 13.35 12.64 2.35
N TYR A 93 14.49 12.46 1.66
CA TYR A 93 14.80 13.20 0.45
C TYR A 93 13.78 12.91 -0.67
N TYR A 94 13.48 11.64 -0.95
CA TYR A 94 12.49 11.25 -1.97
C TYR A 94 11.09 11.73 -1.63
N TYR A 95 10.69 11.64 -0.36
CA TYR A 95 9.42 12.18 0.11
C TYR A 95 9.33 13.68 -0.17
N ASN A 96 10.31 14.48 0.27
CA ASN A 96 10.30 15.93 0.06
C ASN A 96 10.26 16.30 -1.42
N LYS A 97 10.98 15.57 -2.27
CA LYS A 97 10.98 15.77 -3.72
C LYS A 97 9.62 15.39 -4.35
N ALA A 98 9.03 14.28 -3.92
CA ALA A 98 7.77 13.79 -4.46
C ALA A 98 6.55 14.60 -3.97
N THR A 99 6.65 15.29 -2.83
CA THR A 99 5.57 16.12 -2.27
C THR A 99 5.88 17.62 -2.35
N GLU A 100 6.76 18.02 -3.26
CA GLU A 100 7.19 19.43 -3.40
C GLU A 100 6.00 20.32 -3.80
N GLN A 101 5.12 19.83 -4.67
CA GLN A 101 3.90 20.54 -5.06
C GLN A 101 2.68 20.01 -4.32
N LYS A 102 1.73 20.90 -4.04
CA LYS A 102 0.45 20.53 -3.41
C LYS A 102 -0.30 19.52 -4.29
N GLY A 103 -0.80 18.46 -3.66
CA GLY A 103 -1.56 17.41 -4.33
C GLY A 103 -0.69 16.26 -4.87
N GLN A 104 0.64 16.35 -4.77
CA GLN A 104 1.51 15.23 -5.09
C GLN A 104 1.68 14.28 -3.90
N MET A 105 2.13 13.06 -4.17
CA MET A 105 2.33 12.01 -3.17
C MET A 105 3.58 11.20 -3.48
N LEU A 106 4.21 10.66 -2.43
CA LEU A 106 5.18 9.58 -2.60
C LEU A 106 4.40 8.26 -2.71
N PHE A 107 4.47 7.61 -3.87
CA PHE A 107 3.88 6.30 -4.09
C PHE A 107 4.97 5.23 -4.06
N ILE A 108 4.75 4.19 -3.24
CA ILE A 108 5.70 3.10 -3.03
C ILE A 108 5.03 1.79 -3.39
N ASP A 109 5.72 1.02 -4.22
CA ASP A 109 5.32 -0.30 -4.69
C ASP A 109 6.24 -1.37 -4.08
N SER A 110 5.66 -2.30 -3.31
CA SER A 110 6.35 -3.47 -2.74
C SER A 110 6.28 -4.70 -3.64
N VAL A 111 5.43 -4.68 -4.67
CA VAL A 111 5.24 -5.82 -5.55
C VAL A 111 6.54 -6.00 -6.31
N ARG A 112 7.25 -7.09 -5.95
CA ARG A 112 8.49 -7.46 -6.62
C ARG A 112 8.17 -7.62 -8.11
N VAL A 113 8.80 -6.81 -8.94
CA VAL A 113 9.08 -7.22 -10.32
C VAL A 113 9.93 -8.47 -10.18
N GLU A 114 9.36 -9.64 -10.46
CA GLU A 114 10.16 -10.83 -10.70
C GLU A 114 11.20 -10.43 -11.73
N SER A 115 12.48 -10.60 -11.39
CA SER A 115 13.55 -10.60 -12.39
C SER A 115 13.40 -11.87 -13.23
N GLY A 116 12.29 -11.95 -13.96
CA GLY A 116 12.17 -12.79 -15.12
C GLY A 116 13.09 -12.19 -16.15
N THR A 117 14.17 -12.90 -16.43
CA THR A 117 14.93 -12.75 -17.67
C THR A 117 13.95 -12.86 -18.83
N THR A 118 13.46 -11.73 -19.33
CA THR A 118 13.05 -11.66 -20.74
C THR A 118 14.29 -11.22 -21.50
N SER A 119 15.15 -12.22 -21.77
CA SER A 119 15.92 -12.23 -23.00
C SER A 119 14.98 -11.98 -24.17
N THR A 120 15.43 -11.14 -25.12
CA THR A 120 14.86 -10.89 -26.46
C THR A 120 13.48 -10.20 -26.45
N ASP A 121 13.29 -9.04 -27.07
CA ASP A 121 13.52 -8.77 -28.49
C ASP A 121 13.86 -7.30 -28.78
N LEU A 122 14.52 -7.13 -29.92
CA LEU A 122 14.81 -5.90 -30.66
C LEU A 122 13.55 -5.05 -30.94
#